data_AF-A0A1J7JFB8-F1
#
_entry.id   AF-A0A1J7JFB8-F1
#
_cell.length_a   1.000
_cell.length_b   1.000
_cell.length_c   1.000
_cell.angle_alpha   90.00
_cell.angle_beta   90.00
_cell.angle_gamma   90.00
#
_symmetry.space_group_name_H-M   'P 1'
#
loop_
_entity.id
_entity.type
_entity.pdbx_description
1 polymer ?
#
loop_
_entity_poly.entity_id
_entity_poly.type
_entity_poly.pdbx_seq_one_letter_code
_entity_poly.pdbx_strand_id
1 'polypeptide(L)'
;MWEARALGTAGGALESYKFWNHLGEGLGGLSLKVNLSEEDLRPTFVPFEEGGDGEEEGGGGGGGVRPLGCEHYRRNVKMQCVTCERWYTCRLCHDAVEDHQLPRKETVHMLCMVCGCAQKVGDGCVKCGTAAARYYCGVCKLWNDDPDKSIYHCNDCGICRVGQGLGKDFFHCNKCMACIAVSISEKHKCIERSTDRDCPICGDNMFDSVKRVIFMDCGHTIHHSCFKELLKTSYRCPLCNKSVVNMEIQFRNYDAAIQNQPMPAEYRDARAVVSCNDCSAKSQTAYHWLGLRCSICQSYNT
;
A
#
# COMPACT_ATOMS: atom_id res chain seq x y z
N MET A 1 4.63 5.56 -66.90
CA MET A 1 3.78 4.34 -66.96
C MET A 1 3.39 4.04 -65.52
N TRP A 2 2.29 4.64 -65.08
CA TRP A 2 0.97 3.99 -64.92
C TRP A 2 0.94 3.22 -63.58
N GLU A 3 -0.02 3.36 -62.67
CA GLU A 3 -1.25 4.14 -62.66
C GLU A 3 -1.70 4.34 -61.20
N ALA A 4 -2.47 5.39 -60.97
CA ALA A 4 -3.15 5.72 -59.73
C ALA A 4 -4.67 5.61 -59.94
N ARG A 5 -5.40 5.26 -58.86
CA ARG A 5 -6.85 5.43 -58.53
C ARG A 5 -7.46 4.10 -58.00
N ALA A 6 -8.38 4.06 -57.03
CA ALA A 6 -9.18 5.07 -56.36
C ALA A 6 -9.75 4.56 -55.01
N LEU A 7 -9.98 5.52 -54.10
CA LEU A 7 -11.12 5.72 -53.17
C LEU A 7 -11.95 4.51 -52.69
N GLY A 8 -12.10 4.40 -51.35
CA GLY A 8 -13.11 3.56 -50.72
C GLY A 8 -13.23 3.74 -49.20
N THR A 9 -14.02 4.74 -48.79
CA THR A 9 -14.87 4.81 -47.58
C THR A 9 -14.28 4.65 -46.17
N ALA A 10 -14.47 5.70 -45.36
CA ALA A 10 -14.40 5.71 -43.92
C ALA A 10 -15.45 4.78 -43.28
N GLY A 11 -15.04 3.99 -42.29
CA GLY A 11 -15.91 3.18 -41.42
C GLY A 11 -15.32 3.15 -40.01
N GLY A 12 -16.03 3.77 -39.06
CA GLY A 12 -15.59 3.94 -37.69
C GLY A 12 -15.45 2.62 -36.92
N ALA A 13 -14.38 2.51 -36.15
CA ALA A 13 -14.12 1.41 -35.22
C ALA A 13 -15.03 1.51 -33.98
N LEU A 14 -16.32 1.22 -34.17
CA LEU A 14 -17.37 1.21 -33.14
C LEU A 14 -18.32 0.02 -33.34
N GLU A 15 -17.79 -1.16 -33.66
CA GLU A 15 -18.58 -2.42 -33.75
C GLU A 15 -17.86 -3.60 -33.06
N SER A 16 -17.51 -3.46 -31.78
CA SER A 16 -17.11 -4.61 -30.95
C SER A 16 -17.67 -4.61 -29.52
N TYR A 17 -18.72 -3.82 -29.26
CA TYR A 17 -19.34 -3.68 -27.94
C TYR A 17 -20.85 -4.01 -27.90
N LYS A 18 -21.33 -4.92 -28.75
CA LYS A 18 -22.72 -5.40 -28.72
C LYS A 18 -22.84 -6.92 -28.83
N PHE A 19 -22.04 -7.67 -28.05
CA PHE A 19 -22.16 -9.13 -27.96
C PHE A 19 -22.93 -9.62 -26.70
N TRP A 20 -23.36 -8.73 -25.81
CA TRP A 20 -24.07 -9.12 -24.57
C TRP A 20 -25.41 -8.42 -24.41
N ASN A 21 -26.30 -8.50 -25.41
CA ASN A 21 -27.70 -8.19 -25.20
C ASN A 21 -28.55 -8.91 -26.25
N HIS A 22 -28.83 -10.19 -26.01
CA HIS A 22 -30.06 -10.84 -26.41
C HIS A 22 -30.18 -12.19 -25.69
N LEU A 23 -30.92 -12.19 -24.58
CA LEU A 23 -31.78 -13.29 -24.12
C LEU A 23 -32.62 -12.72 -22.97
N GLY A 24 -33.69 -12.03 -23.38
CA GLY A 24 -34.80 -11.74 -22.50
C GLY A 24 -35.64 -13.00 -22.35
N GLU A 25 -35.47 -13.68 -21.22
CA GLU A 25 -36.44 -14.57 -20.58
C GLU A 25 -35.84 -14.98 -19.21
N GLY A 26 -36.37 -14.42 -18.11
CA GLY A 26 -36.09 -14.88 -16.74
C GLY A 26 -35.12 -14.04 -15.89
N LEU A 27 -35.50 -12.81 -15.50
CA LEU A 27 -34.84 -12.04 -14.43
C LEU A 27 -34.86 -12.73 -13.04
N GLY A 28 -35.56 -13.87 -12.90
CA GLY A 28 -35.63 -14.66 -11.67
C GLY A 28 -34.43 -15.57 -11.40
N GLY A 29 -33.47 -15.71 -12.34
CA GLY A 29 -32.37 -16.67 -12.25
C GLY A 29 -31.00 -16.13 -11.76
N LEU A 30 -30.85 -14.81 -11.58
CA LEU A 30 -29.56 -14.18 -11.25
C LEU A 30 -29.37 -13.88 -9.76
N SER A 31 -30.44 -13.99 -8.96
CA SER A 31 -30.37 -13.91 -7.51
C SER A 31 -30.13 -15.30 -6.94
N LEU A 32 -29.18 -15.42 -6.02
CA LEU A 32 -28.87 -16.68 -5.36
C LEU A 32 -29.93 -16.95 -4.29
N LYS A 33 -30.48 -18.17 -4.30
CA LYS A 33 -31.34 -18.65 -3.22
C LYS A 33 -30.46 -19.09 -2.05
N VAL A 34 -30.07 -18.13 -1.22
CA VAL A 34 -29.26 -18.34 -0.01
C VAL A 34 -30.13 -18.03 1.20
N ASN A 35 -30.03 -18.84 2.26
CA ASN A 35 -30.64 -18.52 3.55
C ASN A 35 -29.81 -17.41 4.21
N LEU A 36 -30.31 -16.18 4.17
CA LEU A 36 -29.69 -15.02 4.79
C LEU A 36 -30.33 -14.79 6.16
N SER A 37 -29.50 -14.58 7.19
CA SER A 37 -29.97 -14.14 8.50
C SER A 37 -30.36 -12.66 8.48
N GLU A 38 -31.08 -12.21 9.52
CA GLU A 38 -31.37 -10.78 9.71
C GLU A 38 -30.08 -9.95 9.88
N GLU A 39 -29.02 -10.55 10.43
CA GLU A 39 -27.73 -9.90 10.59
C GLU A 39 -27.00 -9.72 9.25
N ASP A 40 -27.09 -10.71 8.35
CA ASP A 40 -26.53 -10.61 7.00
C ASP A 40 -27.15 -9.46 6.22
N LEU A 41 -28.48 -9.28 6.36
CA LEU A 41 -29.24 -8.23 5.69
C LEU A 41 -29.02 -6.84 6.30
N ARG A 42 -28.50 -6.75 7.53
CA ARG A 42 -28.25 -5.46 8.18
C ARG A 42 -27.15 -4.68 7.45
N PRO A 43 -27.43 -3.48 6.90
CA PRO A 43 -26.41 -2.68 6.23
C PRO A 43 -25.35 -2.20 7.23
N THR A 44 -24.12 -2.04 6.75
CA THR A 44 -23.03 -1.42 7.52
C THR A 44 -22.72 -0.04 6.96
N PHE A 45 -22.23 0.84 7.82
CA PHE A 45 -21.98 2.24 7.48
C PHE A 45 -20.56 2.65 7.88
N VAL A 46 -19.97 3.56 7.11
CA VAL A 46 -18.66 4.14 7.40
C VAL A 46 -18.72 4.89 8.74
N PRO A 47 -17.81 4.69 9.71
CA PRO A 47 -17.74 5.47 10.96
C PRO A 47 -17.80 6.98 10.74
N PHE A 48 -18.38 7.71 11.69
CA PHE A 48 -18.21 9.17 11.73
C PHE A 48 -16.77 9.47 12.14
N GLU A 49 -16.13 10.43 11.47
CA GLU A 49 -14.84 10.93 11.95
C GLU A 49 -15.11 11.78 13.19
N GLU A 50 -14.67 11.29 14.36
CA GLU A 50 -14.59 12.12 15.57
C GLU A 50 -13.43 13.10 15.35
N GLY A 51 -13.76 14.34 14.96
CA GLY A 51 -12.80 15.43 14.85
C GLY A 51 -12.27 15.82 16.23
N GLY A 52 -10.96 15.98 16.32
CA GLY A 52 -10.21 16.23 17.54
C GLY A 52 -10.56 17.54 18.26
N ASP A 53 -10.23 17.51 19.55
CA ASP A 53 -10.16 18.58 20.54
C ASP A 53 -10.17 20.01 19.96
N GLY A 54 -11.38 20.58 19.91
CA GLY A 54 -11.61 21.97 19.57
C GLY A 54 -12.98 22.39 20.11
N GLU A 55 -12.96 23.11 21.22
CA GLU A 55 -14.14 23.82 21.75
C GLU A 55 -14.63 24.83 20.70
N GLU A 56 -15.90 24.73 20.27
CA GLU A 56 -16.91 25.78 20.49
C GLU A 56 -18.23 25.47 19.76
N GLU A 57 -19.27 26.06 20.33
CA GLU A 57 -20.70 25.92 20.08
C GLU A 57 -21.16 26.28 18.66
N GLY A 58 -22.29 25.70 18.23
CA GLY A 58 -23.04 26.22 17.10
C GLY A 58 -23.92 25.19 16.42
N GLY A 59 -25.23 25.24 16.72
CA GLY A 59 -26.22 24.32 16.19
C GLY A 59 -26.33 24.32 14.65
N GLY A 60 -26.67 23.14 14.12
CA GLY A 60 -26.99 22.96 12.71
C GLY A 60 -27.23 21.49 12.41
N GLY A 61 -28.48 21.03 12.58
CA GLY A 61 -28.90 19.70 12.17
C GLY A 61 -28.74 19.51 10.66
N GLY A 62 -27.61 18.93 10.26
CA GLY A 62 -27.37 18.45 8.90
C GLY A 62 -27.61 16.94 8.85
N GLY A 63 -28.82 16.52 8.49
CA GLY A 63 -29.18 15.13 8.23
C GLY A 63 -28.49 14.58 6.98
N GLY A 64 -27.16 14.43 7.02
CA GLY A 64 -26.40 13.74 5.99
C GLY A 64 -26.63 12.23 6.08
N VAL A 65 -27.11 11.62 4.99
CA VAL A 65 -27.22 10.16 4.89
C VAL A 65 -25.82 9.56 5.03
N ARG A 66 -25.61 8.78 6.10
CA ARG A 66 -24.34 8.11 6.37
C ARG A 66 -24.02 7.13 5.23
N PRO A 67 -22.82 7.19 4.61
CA PRO A 67 -22.50 6.33 3.49
C PRO A 67 -22.35 4.86 3.92
N LEU A 68 -22.77 3.94 3.05
CA LEU A 68 -22.61 2.50 3.24
C LEU A 68 -21.14 2.09 3.16
N GLY A 69 -20.76 1.07 3.93
CA GLY A 69 -19.42 0.51 3.96
C GLY A 69 -18.92 0.25 5.37
N CYS A 70 -17.63 0.42 5.57
CA CYS A 70 -16.94 0.30 6.87
C CYS A 70 -15.77 1.30 6.94
N GLU A 71 -15.01 1.28 8.03
CA GLU A 71 -13.81 2.12 8.19
C GLU A 71 -12.76 1.93 7.09
N HIS A 72 -12.72 0.73 6.49
CA HIS A 72 -11.74 0.38 5.47
C HIS A 72 -12.13 0.86 4.07
N TYR A 73 -13.39 0.62 3.67
CA TYR A 73 -13.86 0.87 2.31
C TYR A 73 -15.33 1.28 2.31
N ARG A 74 -15.64 2.39 1.62
CA ARG A 74 -17.00 2.78 1.26
C ARG A 74 -17.49 1.88 0.12
N ARG A 75 -18.68 1.30 0.23
CA ARG A 75 -19.29 0.44 -0.80
C ARG A 75 -20.73 0.08 -0.44
N ASN A 76 -21.49 -0.38 -1.43
CA ASN A 76 -22.90 -0.74 -1.27
C ASN A 76 -23.15 -2.26 -1.15
N VAL A 77 -22.09 -3.08 -1.07
CA VAL A 77 -22.18 -4.55 -1.02
C VAL A 77 -21.34 -5.17 0.10
N LYS A 78 -21.80 -6.30 0.64
CA LYS A 78 -20.98 -7.24 1.44
C LYS A 78 -20.42 -8.34 0.54
N MET A 79 -19.31 -8.93 0.94
CA MET A 79 -18.66 -10.04 0.26
C MET A 79 -18.78 -11.32 1.08
N GLN A 80 -18.98 -12.45 0.39
CA GLN A 80 -19.00 -13.76 1.06
C GLN A 80 -17.58 -14.31 1.19
N CYS A 81 -17.22 -14.81 2.37
CA CYS A 81 -16.03 -15.62 2.52
C CYS A 81 -16.28 -17.02 1.94
N VAL A 82 -15.41 -17.53 1.08
CA VAL A 82 -15.56 -18.91 0.54
C VAL A 82 -15.26 -19.98 1.60
N THR A 83 -14.47 -19.65 2.63
CA THR A 83 -14.02 -20.59 3.65
C THR A 83 -15.08 -20.83 4.72
N CYS A 84 -15.68 -19.75 5.25
CA CYS A 84 -16.67 -19.83 6.32
C CYS A 84 -18.10 -19.52 5.86
N GLU A 85 -18.30 -19.19 4.58
CA GLU A 85 -19.59 -18.88 3.93
C GLU A 85 -20.37 -17.68 4.52
N ARG A 86 -19.79 -16.97 5.49
CA ARG A 86 -20.36 -15.78 6.15
C ARG A 86 -20.14 -14.50 5.34
N TRP A 87 -20.95 -13.48 5.64
CA TRP A 87 -20.98 -12.20 4.92
C TRP A 87 -20.33 -11.07 5.71
N TYR A 88 -19.35 -10.41 5.11
CA TYR A 88 -18.67 -9.27 5.73
C TYR A 88 -18.62 -8.11 4.78
N THR A 89 -18.50 -6.90 5.33
CA THR A 89 -18.33 -5.72 4.49
C THR A 89 -17.04 -5.86 3.67
N CYS A 90 -15.86 -6.06 4.28
CA CYS A 90 -14.59 -6.45 3.59
C CYS A 90 -13.90 -7.63 4.27
N ARG A 91 -12.88 -8.14 3.56
CA ARG A 91 -11.80 -8.95 4.12
C ARG A 91 -11.24 -8.41 5.45
N LEU A 92 -10.97 -7.10 5.59
CA LEU A 92 -10.34 -6.60 6.81
C LEU A 92 -11.28 -6.69 8.03
N CYS A 93 -12.58 -6.48 7.82
CA CYS A 93 -13.57 -6.70 8.86
C CYS A 93 -13.74 -8.19 9.19
N HIS A 94 -13.58 -9.09 8.21
CA HIS A 94 -13.56 -10.53 8.42
C HIS A 94 -12.32 -10.96 9.22
N ASP A 95 -11.13 -10.61 8.72
CA ASP A 95 -9.82 -10.99 9.25
C ASP A 95 -9.58 -10.48 10.68
N ALA A 96 -10.36 -9.47 11.13
CA ALA A 96 -10.31 -8.93 12.48
C ALA A 96 -11.12 -9.73 13.51
N VAL A 97 -12.11 -10.52 13.07
CA VAL A 97 -13.04 -11.24 13.97
C VAL A 97 -12.99 -12.76 13.79
N GLU A 98 -12.48 -13.23 12.66
CA GLU A 98 -12.28 -14.64 12.36
C GLU A 98 -10.82 -15.06 12.57
N ASP A 99 -10.60 -16.37 12.78
CA ASP A 99 -9.28 -16.98 12.99
C ASP A 99 -8.53 -17.32 11.69
N HIS A 100 -9.09 -16.95 10.54
CA HIS A 100 -8.54 -17.19 9.22
C HIS A 100 -8.66 -15.95 8.32
N GLN A 101 -7.91 -15.94 7.22
CA GLN A 101 -7.95 -14.85 6.25
C GLN A 101 -8.99 -15.12 5.16
N LEU A 102 -9.72 -14.08 4.75
CA LEU A 102 -10.67 -14.17 3.64
C LEU A 102 -9.91 -14.23 2.30
N PRO A 103 -10.02 -15.33 1.52
CA PRO A 103 -9.35 -15.46 0.22
C PRO A 103 -10.08 -14.63 -0.85
N ARG A 104 -9.82 -13.31 -0.87
CA ARG A 104 -10.58 -12.33 -1.67
C ARG A 104 -10.71 -12.67 -3.16
N LYS A 105 -9.71 -13.33 -3.76
CA LYS A 105 -9.69 -13.66 -5.20
C LYS A 105 -10.70 -14.76 -5.53
N GLU A 106 -11.05 -15.58 -4.56
CA GLU A 106 -11.94 -16.73 -4.69
C GLU A 106 -13.40 -16.38 -4.36
N THR A 107 -13.67 -15.18 -3.84
CA THR A 107 -15.04 -14.74 -3.56
C THR A 107 -15.87 -14.70 -4.84
N VAL A 108 -16.93 -15.52 -4.86
CA VAL A 108 -17.88 -15.65 -5.99
C VAL A 108 -19.15 -14.85 -5.79
N HIS A 109 -19.55 -14.58 -4.54
CA HIS A 109 -20.83 -13.96 -4.22
C HIS A 109 -20.69 -12.61 -3.49
N MET A 110 -21.67 -11.73 -3.73
CA MET A 110 -21.85 -10.46 -3.05
C MET A 110 -23.32 -10.27 -2.63
N LEU A 111 -23.53 -9.50 -1.58
CA LEU A 111 -24.84 -9.19 -1.02
C LEU A 111 -25.08 -7.67 -1.07
N CYS A 112 -26.10 -7.25 -1.78
CA CYS A 112 -26.47 -5.84 -1.89
C CYS A 112 -27.04 -5.32 -0.56
N MET A 113 -26.42 -4.29 0.02
CA MET A 113 -26.87 -3.67 1.27
C MET A 113 -28.08 -2.73 1.09
N VAL A 114 -28.45 -2.41 -0.15
CA VAL A 114 -29.61 -1.55 -0.46
C VAL A 114 -30.90 -2.36 -0.54
N CYS A 115 -30.88 -3.53 -1.19
CA CYS A 115 -32.09 -4.33 -1.44
C CYS A 115 -32.03 -5.77 -0.91
N GLY A 116 -30.95 -6.16 -0.24
CA GLY A 116 -30.76 -7.51 0.31
C GLY A 116 -30.54 -8.61 -0.72
N CYS A 117 -30.26 -8.27 -1.99
CA CYS A 117 -30.05 -9.27 -3.04
C CYS A 117 -28.69 -9.95 -2.91
N ALA A 118 -28.67 -11.26 -2.63
CA ALA A 118 -27.49 -12.10 -2.83
C ALA A 118 -27.36 -12.47 -4.32
N GLN A 119 -26.15 -12.33 -4.86
CA GLN A 119 -25.86 -12.52 -6.28
C GLN A 119 -24.37 -12.83 -6.51
N LYS A 120 -24.01 -13.16 -7.76
CA LYS A 120 -22.60 -13.22 -8.16
C LYS A 120 -21.94 -11.84 -8.08
N VAL A 121 -20.64 -11.83 -7.79
CA VAL A 121 -19.82 -10.61 -7.75
C VAL A 121 -19.90 -9.83 -9.06
N GLY A 122 -20.06 -8.51 -8.95
CA GLY A 122 -20.19 -7.61 -10.08
C GLY A 122 -20.01 -6.15 -9.67
N ASP A 123 -20.08 -5.24 -10.62
CA ASP A 123 -20.01 -3.79 -10.43
C ASP A 123 -21.34 -3.18 -9.97
N GLY A 124 -22.45 -3.91 -10.04
CA GLY A 124 -23.77 -3.44 -9.63
C GLY A 124 -24.72 -4.56 -9.18
N CYS A 125 -25.80 -4.15 -8.52
CA CYS A 125 -26.85 -5.08 -8.10
C CYS A 125 -27.75 -5.46 -9.28
N VAL A 126 -27.95 -6.76 -9.52
CA VAL A 126 -28.82 -7.25 -10.63
C VAL A 126 -30.31 -7.05 -10.34
N LYS A 127 -30.69 -6.85 -9.07
CA LYS A 127 -32.10 -6.68 -8.66
C LYS A 127 -32.53 -5.22 -8.65
N CYS A 128 -31.77 -4.33 -8.02
CA CYS A 128 -32.13 -2.91 -7.88
C CYS A 128 -31.35 -1.97 -8.81
N GLY A 129 -30.36 -2.47 -9.56
CA GLY A 129 -29.55 -1.68 -10.48
C GLY A 129 -28.53 -0.74 -9.82
N THR A 130 -28.52 -0.63 -8.49
CA THR A 130 -27.59 0.25 -7.78
C THR A 130 -26.14 -0.21 -8.00
N ALA A 131 -25.27 0.72 -8.38
CA ALA A 131 -23.83 0.47 -8.47
C ALA A 131 -23.27 0.02 -7.12
N ALA A 132 -22.42 -1.00 -7.13
CA ALA A 132 -21.79 -1.53 -5.93
C ALA A 132 -20.75 -0.56 -5.35
N ALA A 133 -20.08 0.20 -6.23
CA ALA A 133 -19.15 1.29 -5.91
C ALA A 133 -18.75 2.04 -7.20
N ARG A 134 -18.16 3.24 -7.07
CA ARG A 134 -17.47 3.97 -8.15
C ARG A 134 -16.32 3.18 -8.78
N TYR A 135 -15.54 2.48 -7.96
CA TYR A 135 -14.46 1.61 -8.43
C TYR A 135 -14.77 0.15 -8.09
N TYR A 136 -14.71 -0.71 -9.10
CA TYR A 136 -14.76 -2.16 -8.94
C TYR A 136 -13.59 -2.83 -9.67
N CYS A 137 -12.91 -3.74 -8.99
CA CYS A 137 -11.93 -4.62 -9.60
C CYS A 137 -12.38 -6.08 -9.52
N GLY A 138 -12.67 -6.69 -10.66
CA GLY A 138 -13.08 -8.09 -10.77
C GLY A 138 -11.97 -9.10 -10.45
N VAL A 139 -10.69 -8.71 -10.54
CA VAL A 139 -9.54 -9.57 -10.20
C VAL A 139 -9.34 -9.61 -8.68
N CYS A 140 -9.35 -8.44 -8.03
CA CYS A 140 -9.13 -8.32 -6.59
C CYS A 140 -10.39 -8.48 -5.74
N LYS A 141 -11.57 -8.48 -6.37
CA LYS A 141 -12.88 -8.33 -5.71
C LYS A 141 -12.90 -7.15 -4.73
N LEU A 142 -12.45 -5.99 -5.22
CA LEU A 142 -12.38 -4.75 -4.45
C LEU A 142 -13.46 -3.78 -4.95
N TRP A 143 -14.26 -3.27 -4.02
CA TRP A 143 -15.22 -2.19 -4.25
C TRP A 143 -14.84 -1.00 -3.39
N ASN A 144 -14.75 0.19 -3.99
CA ASN A 144 -14.49 1.43 -3.27
C ASN A 144 -15.26 2.59 -3.88
N ASP A 145 -16.12 3.20 -3.07
CA ASP A 145 -17.04 4.28 -3.45
C ASP A 145 -16.58 5.65 -2.97
N ASP A 146 -15.38 5.70 -2.38
CA ASP A 146 -14.76 6.92 -1.86
C ASP A 146 -14.31 7.84 -3.02
N PRO A 147 -14.88 9.06 -3.17
CA PRO A 147 -14.55 9.97 -4.25
C PRO A 147 -13.11 10.48 -4.19
N ASP A 148 -12.50 10.50 -3.00
CA ASP A 148 -11.18 11.08 -2.79
C ASP A 148 -10.05 10.07 -3.05
N LYS A 149 -10.41 8.79 -3.26
CA LYS A 149 -9.46 7.70 -3.49
C LYS A 149 -9.56 7.20 -4.92
N SER A 150 -8.65 7.68 -5.77
CA SER A 150 -8.38 7.04 -7.05
C SER A 150 -7.69 5.69 -6.82
N ILE A 151 -8.17 4.63 -7.47
CA ILE A 151 -7.61 3.28 -7.35
C ILE A 151 -7.40 2.73 -8.76
N TYR A 152 -6.29 2.01 -8.95
CA TYR A 152 -6.01 1.28 -10.18
C TYR A 152 -5.56 -0.14 -9.87
N HIS A 153 -5.74 -1.05 -10.84
CA HIS A 153 -5.19 -2.40 -10.76
C HIS A 153 -3.87 -2.46 -11.53
N CYS A 154 -2.82 -3.01 -10.92
CA CYS A 154 -1.59 -3.34 -11.61
C CYS A 154 -1.57 -4.83 -11.91
N ASN A 155 -1.60 -5.19 -13.20
CA ASN A 155 -1.59 -6.59 -13.64
C ASN A 155 -0.31 -7.30 -13.20
N ASP A 156 0.85 -6.64 -13.31
CA ASP A 156 2.15 -7.23 -12.95
C ASP A 156 2.27 -7.52 -11.45
N CYS A 157 1.67 -6.68 -10.59
CA CYS A 157 1.58 -6.97 -9.15
C CYS A 157 0.38 -7.85 -8.79
N GLY A 158 -0.64 -7.95 -9.64
CA GLY A 158 -1.89 -8.65 -9.35
C GLY A 158 -2.70 -8.07 -8.18
N ILE A 159 -2.51 -6.79 -7.85
CA ILE A 159 -3.20 -6.08 -6.75
C ILE A 159 -3.64 -4.67 -7.17
N CYS A 160 -4.68 -4.16 -6.49
CA CYS A 160 -5.09 -2.76 -6.61
C CYS A 160 -4.25 -1.85 -5.71
N ARG A 161 -3.92 -0.66 -6.20
CA ARG A 161 -3.19 0.38 -5.45
C ARG A 161 -3.93 1.71 -5.53
N VAL A 162 -3.73 2.55 -4.53
CA VAL A 162 -4.24 3.93 -4.52
C VAL A 162 -3.34 4.79 -5.42
N GLY A 163 -3.95 5.51 -6.36
CA GLY A 163 -3.29 6.32 -7.38
C GLY A 163 -4.17 6.49 -8.63
N GLN A 164 -3.78 7.39 -9.51
CA GLN A 164 -4.46 7.66 -10.79
C GLN A 164 -4.20 6.60 -11.85
N GLY A 165 -3.11 5.84 -11.75
CA GLY A 165 -2.82 4.69 -12.60
C GLY A 165 -1.38 4.57 -13.06
N LEU A 166 -1.09 3.42 -13.67
CA LEU A 166 0.16 3.20 -14.40
C LEU A 166 0.25 4.17 -15.58
N GLY A 167 1.41 4.82 -15.75
CA GLY A 167 1.65 5.83 -16.79
C GLY A 167 1.11 7.22 -16.45
N LYS A 168 0.53 7.43 -15.26
CA LYS A 168 0.12 8.74 -14.75
C LYS A 168 0.99 9.15 -13.57
N ASP A 169 0.64 8.67 -12.38
CA ASP A 169 1.32 8.95 -11.13
C ASP A 169 2.17 7.77 -10.63
N PHE A 170 1.98 6.58 -11.20
CA PHE A 170 2.80 5.40 -10.95
C PHE A 170 3.33 4.76 -12.23
N PHE A 171 4.42 4.01 -12.11
CA PHE A 171 4.89 3.05 -13.11
C PHE A 171 5.27 1.74 -12.42
N HIS A 172 5.15 0.61 -13.12
CA HIS A 172 5.63 -0.66 -12.60
C HIS A 172 7.11 -0.83 -12.98
N CYS A 173 7.96 -1.07 -11.98
CA CYS A 173 9.37 -1.35 -12.18
C CYS A 173 9.62 -2.86 -12.14
N ASN A 174 9.81 -3.49 -13.31
CA ASN A 174 10.02 -4.94 -13.41
C ASN A 174 11.26 -5.44 -12.64
N LYS A 175 12.31 -4.62 -12.51
CA LYS A 175 13.50 -5.00 -11.73
C LYS A 175 13.17 -5.08 -10.24
N CYS A 176 12.37 -4.15 -9.76
CA CYS A 176 11.99 -4.05 -8.36
C CYS A 176 10.71 -4.86 -8.04
N MET A 177 9.99 -5.33 -9.06
CA MET A 177 8.69 -6.01 -8.98
C MET A 177 7.65 -5.20 -8.18
N ALA A 178 7.69 -3.87 -8.32
CA ALA A 178 6.88 -2.95 -7.52
C ALA A 178 6.39 -1.74 -8.34
N CYS A 179 5.21 -1.22 -7.96
CA CYS A 179 4.73 0.06 -8.48
C CYS A 179 5.37 1.21 -7.73
N ILE A 180 6.07 2.08 -8.46
CA ILE A 180 6.83 3.21 -7.94
C ILE A 180 6.16 4.50 -8.44
N ALA A 181 6.09 5.52 -7.57
CA ALA A 181 5.55 6.80 -7.97
C ALA A 181 6.47 7.46 -9.02
N VAL A 182 5.89 8.04 -10.07
CA VAL A 182 6.64 8.68 -11.16
C VAL A 182 7.52 9.82 -10.63
N SER A 183 7.08 10.51 -9.58
CA SER A 183 7.81 11.60 -8.91
C SER A 183 9.18 11.21 -8.33
N ILE A 184 9.39 9.93 -8.02
CA ILE A 184 10.67 9.42 -7.49
C ILE A 184 11.43 8.56 -8.51
N SER A 185 10.95 8.46 -9.76
CA SER A 185 11.54 7.61 -10.79
C SER A 185 13.03 7.88 -11.03
N GLU A 186 13.44 9.14 -11.10
CA GLU A 186 14.84 9.53 -11.35
C GLU A 186 15.77 9.27 -10.16
N LYS A 187 15.25 9.34 -8.93
CA LYS A 187 16.01 9.12 -7.69
C LYS A 187 15.93 7.67 -7.21
N HIS A 188 15.11 6.85 -7.85
CA HIS A 188 14.87 5.49 -7.43
C HIS A 188 16.08 4.61 -7.77
N LYS A 189 16.82 4.22 -6.73
CA LYS A 189 17.83 3.16 -6.84
C LYS A 189 17.11 1.82 -6.83
N CYS A 190 16.98 1.18 -7.99
CA CYS A 190 16.28 -0.09 -8.04
C CYS A 190 17.10 -1.20 -7.37
N ILE A 191 16.45 -1.86 -6.42
CA ILE A 191 16.96 -3.01 -5.68
C ILE A 191 16.01 -4.15 -5.98
N GLU A 192 16.57 -5.23 -6.51
CA GLU A 192 15.78 -6.36 -6.96
C GLU A 192 14.97 -6.96 -5.81
N ARG A 193 13.68 -7.20 -6.09
CA ARG A 193 12.76 -7.92 -5.18
C ARG A 193 12.73 -7.36 -3.76
N SER A 194 12.87 -6.04 -3.60
CA SER A 194 13.00 -5.42 -2.27
C SER A 194 11.81 -5.71 -1.35
N THR A 195 10.59 -5.78 -1.90
CA THR A 195 9.36 -6.05 -1.14
C THR A 195 9.02 -7.53 -1.00
N ASP A 196 9.77 -8.42 -1.63
CA ASP A 196 9.54 -9.88 -1.62
C ASP A 196 10.33 -10.56 -0.49
N ARG A 197 10.26 -9.95 0.69
CA ARG A 197 10.87 -10.43 1.93
C ARG A 197 9.98 -10.05 3.11
N ASP A 198 10.16 -10.75 4.21
CA ASP A 198 9.50 -10.41 5.45
C ASP A 198 10.19 -9.23 6.14
N CYS A 199 9.43 -8.43 6.87
CA CYS A 199 9.98 -7.32 7.61
C CYS A 199 10.88 -7.84 8.75
N PRO A 200 12.17 -7.44 8.83
CA PRO A 200 13.10 -7.94 9.85
C PRO A 200 12.76 -7.52 11.28
N ILE A 201 11.76 -6.64 11.46
CA ILE A 201 11.33 -6.15 12.78
C ILE A 201 10.11 -6.92 13.30
N CYS A 202 9.10 -7.16 12.45
CA CYS A 202 7.85 -7.81 12.88
C CYS A 202 7.61 -9.19 12.27
N GLY A 203 8.40 -9.63 11.28
CA GLY A 203 8.23 -10.91 10.60
C GLY A 203 7.09 -10.95 9.57
N ASP A 204 6.27 -9.90 9.47
CA ASP A 204 5.18 -9.87 8.48
C ASP A 204 5.71 -9.68 7.06
N ASN A 205 5.08 -10.35 6.11
CA ASN A 205 5.37 -10.20 4.69
C ASN A 205 5.12 -8.76 4.21
N MET A 206 6.10 -8.15 3.54
CA MET A 206 6.01 -6.75 3.11
C MET A 206 5.08 -6.52 1.91
N PHE A 207 4.75 -7.55 1.14
CA PHE A 207 3.87 -7.43 -0.02
C PHE A 207 2.39 -7.62 0.32
N ASP A 208 2.08 -8.60 1.17
CA ASP A 208 0.70 -8.95 1.54
C ASP A 208 0.16 -8.13 2.71
N SER A 209 1.04 -7.60 3.55
CA SER A 209 0.67 -6.75 4.68
C SER A 209 -0.01 -5.45 4.23
N VAL A 210 -1.02 -5.02 4.97
CA VAL A 210 -1.66 -3.70 4.80
C VAL A 210 -0.81 -2.55 5.34
N LYS A 211 0.24 -2.86 6.10
CA LYS A 211 1.12 -1.85 6.71
C LYS A 211 1.93 -1.17 5.62
N ARG A 212 1.99 0.16 5.66
CA ARG A 212 2.77 0.96 4.72
C ARG A 212 4.25 0.55 4.77
N VAL A 213 4.83 0.18 3.63
CA VAL A 213 6.27 -0.08 3.46
C VAL A 213 7.00 1.21 3.12
N ILE A 214 8.22 1.35 3.62
CA ILE A 214 9.14 2.44 3.26
C ILE A 214 10.46 1.89 2.71
N PHE A 215 11.14 2.71 1.94
CA PHE A 215 12.52 2.46 1.48
C PHE A 215 13.45 3.36 2.30
N MET A 216 14.41 2.75 2.99
CA MET A 216 15.46 3.49 3.70
C MET A 216 16.53 3.96 2.70
N ASP A 217 17.37 4.92 3.09
CA ASP A 217 18.43 5.47 2.22
C ASP A 217 19.48 4.42 1.81
N CYS A 218 19.68 3.40 2.65
CA CYS A 218 20.52 2.25 2.32
C CYS A 218 19.89 1.33 1.26
N GLY A 219 18.61 1.55 0.94
CA GLY A 219 17.81 0.85 -0.07
C GLY A 219 17.03 -0.35 0.44
N HIS A 220 17.22 -0.78 1.68
CA HIS A 220 16.41 -1.83 2.30
C HIS A 220 15.03 -1.30 2.70
N THR A 221 14.05 -2.20 2.71
CA THR A 221 12.65 -1.87 3.01
C THR A 221 12.19 -2.49 4.32
N ILE A 222 11.37 -1.75 5.07
CA ILE A 222 10.66 -2.22 6.26
C ILE A 222 9.30 -1.50 6.36
N HIS A 223 8.40 -1.93 7.25
CA HIS A 223 7.17 -1.20 7.52
C HIS A 223 7.46 0.17 8.17
N HIS A 224 6.66 1.19 7.84
CA HIS A 224 6.77 2.55 8.40
C HIS A 224 6.65 2.57 9.93
N SER A 225 5.73 1.78 10.50
CA SER A 225 5.61 1.63 11.95
C SER A 225 6.86 0.99 12.55
N CYS A 226 7.38 -0.08 11.94
CA CYS A 226 8.62 -0.73 12.35
C CYS A 226 9.84 0.20 12.25
N PHE A 227 9.88 1.10 11.26
CA PHE A 227 10.92 2.12 11.17
C PHE A 227 10.86 3.11 12.31
N LYS A 228 9.66 3.58 12.69
CA LYS A 228 9.50 4.46 13.86
C LYS A 228 9.98 3.78 15.15
N GLU A 229 9.68 2.49 15.34
CA GLU A 229 10.16 1.74 16.50
C GLU A 229 11.69 1.53 16.46
N LEU A 230 12.25 1.23 15.28
CA LEU A 230 13.70 1.10 15.09
C LEU A 230 14.42 2.37 15.53
N LEU A 231 13.95 3.55 15.10
CA LEU A 231 14.59 4.83 15.41
C LEU A 231 14.60 5.20 16.90
N LYS A 232 13.77 4.57 17.74
CA LYS A 232 13.83 4.74 19.19
C LYS A 232 15.07 4.10 19.81
N THR A 233 15.65 3.10 19.15
CA THR A 233 16.74 2.28 19.69
C THR A 233 18.02 2.34 18.86
N SER A 234 17.91 2.54 17.55
CA SER A 234 19.05 2.51 16.64
C SER A 234 18.81 3.39 15.41
N TYR A 235 19.86 4.09 14.98
CA TYR A 235 19.90 4.80 13.70
C TYR A 235 20.39 3.92 12.54
N ARG A 236 20.68 2.63 12.80
CA ARG A 236 21.31 1.71 11.85
C ARG A 236 20.28 0.76 11.25
N CYS A 237 20.45 0.48 9.96
CA CYS A 237 19.66 -0.53 9.26
C CYS A 237 19.92 -1.92 9.87
N PRO A 238 18.88 -2.69 10.23
CA PRO A 238 19.06 -4.04 10.79
C PRO A 238 19.63 -5.05 9.79
N LEU A 239 19.62 -4.74 8.49
CA LEU A 239 20.05 -5.63 7.42
C LEU A 239 21.49 -5.39 6.96
N CYS A 240 21.98 -4.14 7.06
CA CYS A 240 23.31 -3.78 6.56
C CYS A 240 24.11 -2.82 7.44
N ASN A 241 23.59 -2.46 8.62
CA ASN A 241 24.21 -1.55 9.59
C ASN A 241 24.48 -0.12 9.11
N LYS A 242 24.13 0.25 7.87
CA LYS A 242 24.21 1.64 7.38
C LYS A 242 23.30 2.56 8.17
N SER A 243 23.74 3.80 8.37
CA SER A 243 22.92 4.87 8.93
C SER A 243 21.70 5.12 8.02
N VAL A 244 20.51 5.17 8.61
CA VAL A 244 19.22 5.33 7.90
C VAL A 244 18.56 6.69 8.13
N VAL A 245 19.25 7.56 8.87
CA VAL A 245 18.85 8.95 9.15
C VAL A 245 20.09 9.84 9.08
N ASN A 246 19.88 11.15 8.96
CA ASN A 246 20.98 12.10 8.96
C ASN A 246 21.64 12.19 10.34
N MET A 247 22.89 11.73 10.44
CA MET A 247 23.68 11.68 11.67
C MET A 247 24.70 12.81 11.79
N GLU A 248 24.72 13.77 10.86
CA GLU A 248 25.75 14.83 10.83
C GLU A 248 25.87 15.58 12.15
N ILE A 249 24.75 15.96 12.78
CA ILE A 249 24.77 16.70 14.05
C ILE A 249 25.39 15.84 15.15
N GLN A 250 25.02 14.56 15.23
CA GLN A 250 25.57 13.65 16.23
C GLN A 250 27.07 13.43 16.01
N PHE A 251 27.50 13.27 14.76
CA PHE A 251 28.92 13.14 14.42
C PHE A 251 29.74 14.40 14.72
N ARG A 252 29.17 15.60 14.53
CA ARG A 252 29.80 16.85 14.97
C ARG A 252 29.93 16.94 16.49
N ASN A 253 28.96 16.40 17.25
CA ASN A 253 29.07 16.32 18.70
C ASN A 253 30.19 15.36 19.13
N TYR A 254 30.38 14.25 18.43
CA TYR A 254 31.53 13.37 18.65
C TYR A 254 32.86 14.09 18.36
N ASP A 255 32.96 14.83 17.25
CA ASP A 255 34.14 15.63 16.94
C ASP A 255 34.48 16.60 18.09
N ALA A 256 33.49 17.34 18.60
CA ALA A 256 33.68 18.28 19.70
C ALA A 256 34.08 17.58 21.02
N ALA A 257 33.46 16.43 21.34
CA ALA A 257 33.78 15.67 22.54
C ALA A 257 35.22 15.12 22.50
N ILE A 258 35.66 14.63 21.34
CA ILE A 258 37.02 14.14 21.10
C ILE A 258 38.05 15.26 21.25
N GLN A 259 37.77 16.44 20.69
CA GLN A 259 38.66 17.60 20.82
C GLN A 259 38.81 18.07 22.28
N ASN A 260 37.73 18.00 23.06
CA ASN A 260 37.74 18.38 24.47
C ASN A 260 38.38 17.34 25.39
N GLN A 261 38.62 16.12 24.91
CA GLN A 261 39.20 15.03 25.71
C GLN A 261 40.40 14.39 24.98
N PRO A 262 41.53 15.12 24.80
CA PRO A 262 42.66 14.59 24.05
C PRO A 262 43.24 13.32 24.69
N MET A 263 43.71 12.39 23.85
CA MET A 263 44.33 11.14 24.29
C MET A 263 45.59 11.39 25.15
N PRO A 264 45.89 10.51 26.13
CA PRO A 264 47.12 10.56 26.90
C PRO A 264 48.36 10.49 26.00
N ALA A 265 49.48 11.03 26.47
CA ALA A 265 50.71 11.13 25.68
C ALA A 265 51.16 9.79 25.07
N GLU A 266 50.99 8.69 25.81
CA GLU A 266 51.33 7.32 25.39
C GLU A 266 50.55 6.84 24.16
N TYR A 267 49.32 7.34 23.97
CA TYR A 267 48.41 6.93 22.91
C TYR A 267 48.12 8.04 21.90
N ARG A 268 48.80 9.19 22.01
CA ARG A 268 48.55 10.37 21.18
C ARG A 268 48.67 10.07 19.68
N ASP A 269 49.68 9.28 19.31
CA ASP A 269 49.97 8.92 17.92
C ASP A 269 49.39 7.56 17.53
N ALA A 270 48.60 6.92 18.41
CA ALA A 270 47.96 5.65 18.12
C ALA A 270 46.96 5.81 16.97
N ARG A 271 46.98 4.85 16.04
CA ARG A 271 46.08 4.84 14.88
C ARG A 271 45.28 3.56 14.83
N ALA A 272 44.05 3.66 14.34
CA ALA A 272 43.17 2.53 14.13
C ALA A 272 42.82 2.39 12.65
N VAL A 273 42.76 1.14 12.17
CA VAL A 273 42.19 0.81 10.87
C VAL A 273 40.71 0.51 11.09
N VAL A 274 39.84 1.22 10.38
CA VAL A 274 38.38 1.13 10.51
C VAL A 274 37.72 0.68 9.21
N SER A 275 36.59 0.00 9.33
CA SER A 275 35.73 -0.38 8.21
C SER A 275 34.39 0.34 8.36
N CYS A 276 34.14 1.37 7.56
CA CYS A 276 32.94 2.18 7.71
C CYS A 276 31.71 1.48 7.14
N ASN A 277 30.63 1.37 7.91
CA ASN A 277 29.37 0.80 7.44
C ASN A 277 28.73 1.69 6.37
N ASP A 278 28.81 3.02 6.51
CA ASP A 278 28.11 3.96 5.63
C ASP A 278 28.71 4.01 4.22
N CYS A 279 30.02 4.23 4.09
CA CYS A 279 30.69 4.26 2.77
C CYS A 279 31.28 2.91 2.35
N SER A 280 31.27 1.90 3.23
CA SER A 280 31.79 0.55 2.98
C SER A 280 33.30 0.49 2.69
N ALA A 281 34.02 1.59 2.92
CA ALA A 281 35.45 1.68 2.71
C ALA A 281 36.25 1.45 3.99
N LYS A 282 37.49 0.98 3.81
CA LYS A 282 38.47 0.90 4.89
C LYS A 282 39.32 2.16 4.91
N SER A 283 39.57 2.72 6.09
CA SER A 283 40.42 3.91 6.27
C SER A 283 41.23 3.80 7.56
N GLN A 284 42.29 4.60 7.68
CA GLN A 284 43.09 4.70 8.91
C GLN A 284 42.88 6.06 9.56
N THR A 285 42.50 6.08 10.84
CA THR A 285 42.20 7.30 11.59
C THR A 285 42.97 7.36 12.91
N ALA A 286 43.01 8.53 13.56
CA ALA A 286 43.57 8.65 14.90
C ALA A 286 42.69 7.87 15.88
N TYR A 287 43.32 7.08 16.76
CA TYR A 287 42.58 6.30 17.74
C TYR A 287 42.03 7.21 18.85
N HIS A 288 40.74 7.04 19.16
CA HIS A 288 40.10 7.68 20.29
C HIS A 288 39.02 6.76 20.86
N TRP A 289 38.94 6.60 22.18
CA TRP A 289 37.98 5.66 22.82
C TRP A 289 36.51 6.04 22.61
N LEU A 290 36.21 7.34 22.46
CA LEU A 290 34.83 7.83 22.21
C LEU A 290 34.29 7.46 20.83
N GLY A 291 35.15 7.23 19.84
CA GLY A 291 34.70 6.95 18.48
C GLY A 291 35.80 7.11 17.46
N LEU A 292 35.71 6.31 16.38
CA LEU A 292 36.68 6.31 15.31
C LEU A 292 36.04 6.93 14.06
N ARG A 293 36.58 8.06 13.60
CA ARG A 293 36.02 8.78 12.46
C ARG A 293 36.52 8.19 11.15
N CYS A 294 35.61 7.84 10.24
CA CYS A 294 35.98 7.43 8.89
C CYS A 294 36.61 8.60 8.13
N SER A 295 37.81 8.41 7.57
CA SER A 295 38.52 9.48 6.86
C SER A 295 37.92 9.83 5.50
N ILE A 296 37.00 9.02 4.98
CA ILE A 296 36.40 9.20 3.65
C ILE A 296 35.07 9.95 3.74
N CYS A 297 34.11 9.42 4.50
CA CYS A 297 32.78 10.02 4.63
C CYS A 297 32.54 10.73 5.96
N GLN A 298 33.54 10.78 6.85
CA GLN A 298 33.47 11.44 8.15
C GLN A 298 32.43 10.86 9.14
N SER A 299 31.87 9.69 8.83
CA SER A 299 30.95 8.97 9.71
C SER A 299 31.68 8.30 10.86
N TYR A 300 31.01 8.21 12.02
CA TYR A 300 31.41 7.40 13.18
C TYR A 300 30.74 6.02 13.22
N ASN A 301 30.00 5.66 12.17
CA ASN A 301 29.44 4.33 12.00
C ASN A 301 30.51 3.37 11.41
N THR A 302 31.51 3.06 12.23
CA THR A 302 32.73 2.30 11.88
C THR A 302 32.98 1.11 12.79
#